data_AF-A0A182VFJ4-F1
#
_entry.id   AF-A0A182VFJ4-F1
#
_cell.length_a   1.000
_cell.length_b   1.000
_cell.length_c   1.000
_cell.angle_alpha   90.00
_cell.angle_beta   90.00
_cell.angle_gamma   90.00
#
_symmetry.space_group_name_H-M   'P 1'
#
loop_
_entity.id
_entity.type
_entity.pdbx_description
1 polymer ?
#
loop_
_entity_poly.entity_id
_entity_poly.type
_entity_poly.pdbx_seq_one_letter_code
_entity_poly.pdbx_strand_id
1 'polypeptide(L)'
;MHLILPAGPEGTKAEYFLQQKFTDENCANSSLTGFGYEMITAKLDHIQCKLTAIELAMNEDRKRFDQKLSTAVSQLSETIGRNLTALSTQTNKMLTEETANANHERMRDEIQMLLSKQDPAPFMVTSGLNLHSVSFQSCKTNPSKRSGKYLIQPSENHEPFLGYCEQSSFGGGWLVFQYRFNGSVDFDRN
;
A
#
# COMPACT_ATOMS: atom_id res chain seq x y z
N MET A 1 38.22 -15.52 24.83
CA MET A 1 39.14 -16.15 23.87
C MET A 1 38.66 -17.58 23.67
N HIS A 2 38.61 -18.02 22.41
CA HIS A 2 38.11 -19.28 21.83
C HIS A 2 38.09 -20.54 22.73
N LEU A 3 37.16 -21.49 22.55
CA LEU A 3 37.19 -22.41 21.41
C LEU A 3 35.84 -23.04 21.09
N ILE A 4 35.46 -22.90 19.81
CA ILE A 4 34.49 -23.71 19.09
C ILE A 4 35.12 -25.11 18.92
N LEU A 5 34.41 -26.16 19.32
CA LEU A 5 34.72 -27.54 18.92
C LEU A 5 33.73 -27.96 17.81
N PRO A 6 34.21 -28.57 16.71
CA PRO A 6 33.34 -29.00 15.64
C PRO A 6 32.62 -30.29 16.03
N ALA A 7 31.31 -30.34 15.75
CA ALA A 7 30.56 -31.59 15.73
C ALA A 7 31.08 -32.45 14.57
N GLY A 8 31.94 -33.41 14.89
CA GLY A 8 32.32 -34.48 13.97
C GLY A 8 31.17 -35.49 13.81
N PRO A 9 31.10 -36.24 12.70
CA PRO A 9 30.03 -37.20 12.48
C PRO A 9 30.23 -38.37 13.45
N GLU A 10 29.30 -38.51 14.39
CA GLU A 10 29.16 -39.71 15.21
C GLU A 10 28.64 -40.87 14.36
N GLY A 11 29.52 -41.39 13.50
CA GLY A 11 29.37 -42.69 12.87
C GLY A 11 30.56 -43.53 13.31
N THR A 12 30.33 -44.56 14.13
CA THR A 12 31.42 -45.47 14.49
C THR A 12 32.00 -46.07 13.21
N LYS A 13 33.32 -46.31 13.19
CA LYS A 13 34.01 -46.92 12.03
C LYS A 13 33.31 -48.21 11.57
N ALA A 14 32.66 -48.94 12.48
CA ALA A 14 31.82 -50.09 12.21
C ALA A 14 30.58 -49.78 11.34
N GLU A 15 29.90 -48.64 11.55
CA GLU A 15 28.78 -48.20 10.71
C GLU A 15 29.22 -47.85 9.31
N TYR A 16 30.38 -47.21 9.14
CA TYR A 16 30.98 -46.97 7.82
C TYR A 16 31.36 -48.28 7.12
N PHE A 17 31.94 -49.25 7.84
CA PHE A 17 32.28 -50.56 7.28
C PHE A 17 31.04 -51.39 6.91
N LEU A 18 29.92 -51.24 7.64
CA LEU A 18 28.64 -51.84 7.28
C LEU A 18 28.06 -51.14 6.04
N GLN A 19 28.00 -49.82 6.03
CA GLN A 19 27.52 -49.04 4.88
C GLN A 19 28.29 -49.37 3.60
N GLN A 20 29.61 -49.56 3.71
CA GLN A 20 30.51 -49.83 2.59
C GLN A 20 30.47 -51.29 2.10
N LYS A 21 30.17 -52.26 2.98
CA LYS A 21 29.88 -53.64 2.57
C LYS A 21 28.55 -53.76 1.81
N PHE A 22 27.58 -52.89 2.10
CA PHE A 22 26.24 -52.94 1.50
C PHE A 22 26.11 -52.17 0.17
N THR A 23 27.04 -51.28 -0.17
CA THR A 23 27.01 -50.54 -1.44
C THR A 23 27.62 -51.26 -2.64
N ASP A 24 28.42 -52.33 -2.44
CA ASP A 24 29.14 -53.00 -3.55
C ASP A 24 28.43 -54.24 -4.12
N GLU A 25 27.33 -54.71 -3.53
CA GLU A 25 26.53 -55.79 -4.12
C GLU A 25 25.31 -55.22 -4.84
N ASN A 26 25.49 -54.96 -6.14
CA ASN A 26 24.37 -55.09 -7.08
C ASN A 26 23.68 -56.41 -6.75
N CYS A 27 22.38 -56.37 -6.44
CA CYS A 27 21.56 -57.52 -6.03
C CYS A 27 21.49 -58.55 -7.17
N ALA A 28 22.60 -59.23 -7.41
CA ALA A 28 22.74 -60.21 -8.46
C ALA A 28 21.93 -61.43 -8.05
N ASN A 29 21.14 -61.96 -8.98
CA ASN A 29 20.52 -63.27 -8.80
C ASN A 29 21.63 -64.27 -8.53
N SER A 30 21.72 -64.77 -7.29
CA SER A 30 22.68 -65.80 -6.95
C SER A 30 22.38 -67.03 -7.79
N SER A 31 23.27 -67.32 -8.74
CA SER A 31 23.24 -68.58 -9.49
C SER A 31 23.42 -69.72 -8.49
N LEU A 32 22.41 -70.57 -8.42
CA LEU A 32 22.24 -71.56 -7.37
C LEU A 32 23.16 -72.78 -7.60
N THR A 33 24.36 -72.75 -7.05
CA THR A 33 25.25 -73.92 -6.98
C THR A 33 25.84 -74.04 -5.57
N GLY A 34 25.21 -74.85 -4.70
CA GLY A 34 25.63 -75.11 -3.32
C GLY A 34 24.74 -76.13 -2.58
N PHE A 35 25.25 -76.78 -1.53
CA PHE A 35 24.46 -77.73 -0.72
C PHE A 35 23.52 -76.98 0.25
N GLY A 36 22.51 -77.67 0.80
CA GLY A 36 21.27 -77.08 1.34
C GLY A 36 21.37 -75.87 2.31
N TYR A 37 22.44 -75.74 3.10
CA TYR A 37 22.61 -74.59 4.01
C TYR A 37 23.06 -73.32 3.27
N GLU A 38 23.89 -73.43 2.23
CA GLU A 38 24.43 -72.30 1.46
C GLU A 38 23.31 -71.56 0.70
N MET A 39 22.32 -72.32 0.21
CA MET A 39 21.12 -71.78 -0.42
C MET A 39 20.26 -70.99 0.57
N ILE A 40 20.15 -71.43 1.83
CA ILE A 40 19.36 -70.74 2.84
C ILE A 40 20.04 -69.43 3.21
N THR A 41 21.36 -69.43 3.40
CA THR A 41 22.15 -68.21 3.67
C THR A 41 22.01 -67.20 2.54
N ALA A 42 22.17 -67.62 1.28
CA ALA A 42 22.03 -66.73 0.14
C ALA A 42 20.61 -66.12 0.02
N LYS A 43 19.56 -66.87 0.38
CA LYS A 43 18.19 -66.35 0.42
C LYS A 43 17.97 -65.36 1.56
N LEU A 44 18.59 -65.59 2.72
CA LEU A 44 18.51 -64.68 3.86
C LEU A 44 19.22 -63.35 3.54
N ASP A 45 20.41 -63.42 2.95
CA ASP A 45 21.16 -62.23 2.52
C ASP A 45 20.41 -61.43 1.44
N HIS A 46 19.76 -62.11 0.50
CA HIS A 46 18.91 -61.47 -0.50
C HIS A 46 17.72 -60.73 0.11
N ILE A 47 17.06 -61.33 1.11
CA ILE A 47 15.96 -60.68 1.84
C ILE A 47 16.48 -59.47 2.62
N GLN A 48 17.62 -59.62 3.30
CA GLN A 48 18.25 -58.53 4.05
C GLN A 48 18.60 -57.35 3.12
N CYS A 49 19.20 -57.63 1.97
CA CYS A 49 19.52 -56.63 0.95
C CYS A 49 18.27 -55.87 0.47
N LYS A 50 17.18 -56.59 0.16
CA LYS A 50 15.91 -55.97 -0.24
C LYS A 50 15.31 -55.10 0.86
N LEU A 51 15.39 -55.53 2.12
CA LEU A 51 14.87 -54.75 3.24
C LEU A 51 15.63 -53.44 3.39
N THR A 52 16.96 -53.48 3.29
CA THR A 52 17.81 -52.27 3.31
C THR A 52 17.52 -51.35 2.13
N ALA A 53 17.34 -51.88 0.92
CA ALA A 53 16.99 -51.07 -0.25
C ALA A 53 15.66 -50.33 -0.08
N ILE A 54 14.64 -51.01 0.45
CA ILE A 54 13.34 -50.41 0.75
C ILE A 54 13.47 -49.33 1.83
N GLU A 55 14.23 -49.59 2.90
CA GLU A 55 14.45 -48.63 3.98
C GLU A 55 15.16 -47.36 3.49
N LEU A 56 16.15 -47.50 2.60
CA LEU A 56 16.83 -46.37 1.97
C LEU A 56 15.86 -45.55 1.11
N ALA A 57 15.08 -46.20 0.25
CA ALA A 57 14.09 -45.53 -0.60
C ALA A 57 13.04 -44.77 0.26
N MET A 58 12.54 -45.41 1.32
CA MET A 58 11.62 -44.77 2.26
C MET A 58 12.24 -43.56 2.97
N ASN A 59 13.52 -43.66 3.35
CA ASN A 59 14.24 -42.56 3.99
C ASN A 59 14.46 -41.37 3.03
N GLU A 60 14.74 -41.64 1.76
CA GLU A 60 14.87 -40.60 0.73
C GLU A 60 13.52 -39.92 0.46
N ASP A 61 12.45 -40.69 0.31
CA ASP A 61 11.10 -40.16 0.10
C ASP A 61 10.64 -39.32 1.28
N ARG A 62 10.92 -39.75 2.51
CA ARG A 62 10.64 -38.97 3.72
C ARG A 62 11.37 -37.63 3.70
N LYS A 63 12.68 -37.61 3.40
CA LYS A 63 13.45 -36.37 3.28
C LYS A 63 12.90 -35.45 2.19
N ARG A 64 12.53 -36.02 1.03
CA ARG A 64 11.92 -35.26 -0.08
C ARG A 64 10.57 -34.68 0.33
N PHE A 65 9.76 -35.44 1.05
CA PHE A 65 8.47 -34.98 1.55
C PHE A 65 8.62 -33.85 2.56
N ASP A 66 9.50 -34.02 3.55
CA ASP A 66 9.80 -32.99 4.56
C ASP A 66 10.31 -31.70 3.91
N GLN A 67 11.18 -31.82 2.90
CA GLN A 67 11.69 -30.66 2.15
C GLN A 67 10.56 -29.93 1.40
N LYS A 68 9.67 -30.67 0.74
CA LYS A 68 8.51 -30.09 0.04
C LYS A 68 7.54 -29.43 1.01
N LEU A 69 7.27 -30.07 2.14
CA LEU A 69 6.41 -29.54 3.19
C LEU A 69 6.98 -28.24 3.77
N SER A 70 8.26 -28.25 4.14
CA SER A 70 8.98 -27.06 4.63
C SER A 70 8.91 -25.91 3.62
N THR A 71 9.18 -26.19 2.35
CA THR A 71 9.11 -25.18 1.27
C THR A 71 7.72 -24.58 1.14
N ALA A 72 6.67 -25.42 1.13
CA ALA A 72 5.29 -24.97 1.03
C ALA A 72 4.88 -24.09 2.24
N VAL A 73 5.28 -24.49 3.45
CA VAL A 73 5.02 -23.74 4.69
C VAL A 73 5.71 -22.36 4.65
N SER A 74 6.98 -22.30 4.21
CA SER A 74 7.71 -21.04 4.09
C SER A 74 7.07 -20.10 3.07
N GLN A 75 6.67 -20.62 1.90
CA GLN A 75 5.99 -19.81 0.86
C GLN A 75 4.65 -19.26 1.35
N LEU A 76 3.88 -20.08 2.08
CA LEU A 76 2.61 -19.65 2.66
C LEU A 76 2.82 -18.57 3.72
N SER A 77 3.76 -18.77 4.64
CA SER A 77 4.11 -17.78 5.67
C SER A 77 4.54 -16.45 5.06
N GLU A 78 5.36 -16.49 4.01
CA GLU A 78 5.81 -15.29 3.29
C GLU A 78 4.65 -14.58 2.59
N THR A 79 3.76 -15.34 1.93
CA THR A 79 2.58 -14.77 1.25
C THR A 79 1.63 -14.12 2.24
N ILE A 80 1.38 -14.76 3.39
CA ILE A 80 0.57 -14.19 4.47
C ILE A 80 1.21 -12.91 5.00
N GLY A 81 2.53 -12.92 5.22
CA GLY A 81 3.28 -11.75 5.66
C GLY A 81 3.11 -10.57 4.70
N ARG A 82 3.33 -10.79 3.40
CA ARG A 82 3.16 -9.74 2.36
C ARG A 82 1.72 -9.21 2.31
N ASN A 83 0.73 -10.09 2.32
CA ASN A 83 -0.68 -9.69 2.30
C ASN A 83 -1.07 -8.87 3.54
N LEU A 84 -0.61 -9.28 4.72
CA LEU A 84 -0.87 -8.57 5.97
C LEU A 84 -0.21 -7.19 6.00
N THR A 85 1.04 -7.09 5.53
CA THR A 85 1.71 -5.79 5.38
C THR A 85 0.96 -4.89 4.42
N ALA A 86 0.57 -5.39 3.24
CA ALA A 86 -0.18 -4.60 2.26
C ALA A 86 -1.52 -4.10 2.83
N LEU A 87 -2.25 -4.98 3.53
CA LEU A 87 -3.52 -4.63 4.17
C LEU A 87 -3.34 -3.60 5.30
N SER A 88 -2.30 -3.75 6.11
CA SER A 88 -1.96 -2.78 7.16
C SER A 88 -1.62 -1.41 6.59
N THR A 89 -0.79 -1.36 5.53
CA THR A 89 -0.45 -0.11 4.84
C THR A 89 -1.69 0.55 4.24
N GLN A 90 -2.57 -0.21 3.59
CA GLN A 90 -3.80 0.31 3.02
C GLN A 90 -4.74 0.87 4.09
N THR A 91 -4.92 0.13 5.19
CA THR A 91 -5.77 0.55 6.31
C THR A 91 -5.24 1.83 6.96
N ASN A 92 -3.92 1.92 7.19
CA ASN A 92 -3.31 3.12 7.76
C ASN A 92 -3.47 4.33 6.83
N LYS A 93 -3.31 4.14 5.52
CA LYS A 93 -3.54 5.21 4.54
C LYS A 93 -4.99 5.73 4.61
N MET A 94 -5.97 4.81 4.58
CA MET A 94 -7.39 5.16 4.70
C MET A 94 -7.67 5.91 6.02
N LEU A 95 -7.08 5.47 7.13
CA LEU A 95 -7.25 6.14 8.43
C LEU A 95 -6.65 7.56 8.45
N THR A 96 -5.48 7.75 7.82
CA THR A 96 -4.89 9.10 7.70
C THR A 96 -5.72 10.02 6.80
N GLU A 97 -6.30 9.49 5.72
CA GLU A 97 -7.22 10.23 4.85
C GLU A 97 -8.51 10.59 5.59
N GLU A 98 -9.10 9.66 6.34
CA GLU A 98 -10.27 9.92 7.20
C GLU A 98 -9.99 10.99 8.26
N THR A 99 -8.83 10.93 8.93
CA THR A 99 -8.46 11.94 9.93
C THR A 99 -8.29 13.33 9.30
N ALA A 100 -7.68 13.39 8.11
CA ALA A 100 -7.55 14.64 7.36
C ALA A 100 -8.93 15.18 6.92
N ASN A 101 -9.83 14.30 6.48
CA ASN A 101 -11.17 14.67 6.05
C ASN A 101 -12.04 15.15 7.22
N ALA A 102 -12.04 14.44 8.35
CA ALA A 102 -12.76 14.84 9.57
C ALA A 102 -12.24 16.18 10.14
N ASN A 103 -10.93 16.43 10.06
CA ASN A 103 -10.37 17.73 10.43
C ASN A 103 -10.80 18.84 9.45
N HIS A 104 -10.91 18.53 8.16
CA HIS A 104 -11.41 19.48 7.16
C HIS A 104 -12.90 19.79 7.37
N GLU A 105 -13.72 18.79 7.70
CA GLU A 105 -15.13 18.98 8.07
C GLU A 105 -15.27 19.83 9.33
N ARG A 106 -14.50 19.53 10.39
CA ARG A 106 -14.50 20.36 11.61
C ARG A 106 -14.13 21.82 11.32
N MET A 107 -13.09 22.03 10.51
CA MET A 107 -12.70 23.39 10.10
C MET A 107 -13.80 24.08 9.28
N ARG A 108 -14.49 23.35 8.39
CA ARG A 108 -15.64 23.86 7.64
C ARG A 108 -16.78 24.26 8.58
N ASP A 109 -17.11 23.44 9.56
CA ASP A 109 -18.15 23.72 10.54
C ASP A 109 -17.80 24.92 11.44
N GLU A 110 -16.54 25.05 11.84
CA GLU A 110 -16.05 26.22 12.57
C GLU A 110 -16.18 27.50 11.73
N ILE A 111 -15.80 27.46 10.44
CA ILE A 111 -15.98 28.58 9.52
C ILE A 111 -17.47 28.90 9.33
N GLN A 112 -18.32 27.90 9.12
CA GLN A 112 -19.77 28.04 8.98
C GLN A 112 -20.38 28.69 10.23
N MET A 113 -19.93 28.29 11.41
CA MET A 113 -20.38 28.85 12.69
C MET A 113 -19.93 30.31 12.86
N LEU A 114 -18.72 30.67 12.45
CA LEU A 114 -18.25 32.07 12.44
C LEU A 114 -19.09 32.92 11.49
N LEU A 115 -19.41 32.40 10.31
CA LEU A 115 -20.26 33.08 9.32
C LEU A 115 -21.73 33.20 9.77
N SER A 116 -22.23 32.28 10.61
CA SER A 116 -23.60 32.35 11.15
C SER A 116 -23.72 33.24 12.39
N LYS A 117 -22.62 33.50 13.12
CA LYS A 117 -22.60 34.44 14.25
C LYS A 117 -22.28 35.88 13.83
N GLN A 118 -21.89 36.05 12.58
CA GLN A 118 -21.83 37.33 11.91
C GLN A 118 -23.13 37.45 11.12
N ASP A 119 -24.10 38.24 11.62
CA ASP A 119 -24.99 38.89 10.68
C ASP A 119 -24.08 39.47 9.59
N PRO A 120 -24.32 39.25 8.29
CA PRO A 120 -23.66 40.01 7.25
C PRO A 120 -24.19 41.44 7.37
N ALA A 121 -23.78 42.14 8.43
CA ALA A 121 -23.63 43.56 8.38
C ALA A 121 -22.87 43.81 7.08
N PRO A 122 -23.42 44.62 6.16
CA PRO A 122 -22.62 45.17 5.09
C PRO A 122 -21.31 45.60 5.72
N PHE A 123 -20.19 45.18 5.15
CA PHE A 123 -18.86 45.56 5.61
C PHE A 123 -18.71 47.08 5.42
N MET A 124 -19.38 47.83 6.29
CA MET A 124 -19.18 49.23 6.55
C MET A 124 -17.91 49.24 7.36
N VAL A 125 -16.80 49.55 6.70
CA VAL A 125 -15.51 49.81 7.34
C VAL A 125 -15.73 50.97 8.31
N THR A 126 -16.08 50.65 9.56
CA THR A 126 -16.13 51.58 10.67
C THR A 126 -14.72 51.83 11.14
N SER A 127 -13.94 52.57 10.35
CA SER A 127 -12.72 53.26 10.79
C SER A 127 -12.18 54.06 9.61
N GLY A 128 -12.55 55.34 9.54
CA GLY A 128 -11.71 56.49 9.16
C GLY A 128 -10.79 56.44 7.93
N LEU A 129 -10.84 55.40 7.10
CA LEU A 129 -10.08 55.30 5.87
C LEU A 129 -10.96 55.85 4.76
N ASN A 130 -10.50 56.93 4.12
CA ASN A 130 -11.10 57.46 2.91
C ASN A 130 -11.31 56.31 1.90
N LEU A 131 -12.57 55.92 1.72
CA LEU A 131 -13.01 54.81 0.88
C LEU A 131 -12.69 55.02 -0.61
N HIS A 132 -12.31 56.25 -1.00
CA HIS A 132 -11.75 56.58 -2.30
C HIS A 132 -10.45 55.83 -2.63
N SER A 133 -9.80 55.20 -1.65
CA SER A 133 -8.58 54.42 -1.87
C SER A 133 -8.81 52.94 -2.25
N VAL A 134 -10.04 52.42 -2.12
CA VAL A 134 -10.31 50.96 -2.30
C VAL A 134 -11.37 50.67 -3.37
N SER A 135 -12.31 51.59 -3.61
CA SER A 135 -13.30 51.45 -4.70
C SER A 135 -12.76 52.01 -6.01
N PHE A 136 -13.22 51.43 -7.13
CA PHE A 136 -12.90 51.93 -8.47
C PHE A 136 -14.16 52.37 -9.18
N GLN A 137 -14.06 53.40 -10.02
CA GLN A 137 -15.20 53.87 -10.82
C GLN A 137 -15.74 52.78 -11.76
N SER A 138 -14.82 51.98 -12.32
CA SER A 138 -15.14 50.86 -13.18
C SER A 138 -14.04 49.81 -13.14
N CYS A 139 -14.30 48.63 -13.69
CA CYS A 139 -13.27 47.64 -13.93
C CYS A 139 -12.17 48.16 -14.87
N LYS A 140 -12.46 49.10 -15.77
CA LYS A 140 -11.45 49.66 -16.68
C LYS A 140 -10.39 50.48 -15.94
N THR A 141 -10.81 51.23 -14.92
CA THR A 141 -9.96 52.09 -14.11
C THR A 141 -9.22 51.35 -12.99
N ASN A 142 -9.47 50.05 -12.81
CA ASN A 142 -8.75 49.24 -11.84
C ASN A 142 -7.28 49.05 -12.28
N PRO A 143 -6.29 49.43 -11.43
CA PRO A 143 -4.87 49.29 -11.73
C PRO A 143 -4.33 47.86 -11.61
N SER A 144 -5.04 46.95 -10.93
CA SER A 144 -4.58 45.57 -10.70
C SER A 144 -4.36 44.80 -12.01
N LYS A 145 -5.15 45.11 -13.04
CA LYS A 145 -5.23 44.37 -14.32
C LYS A 145 -5.37 42.86 -14.16
N ARG A 146 -5.90 42.40 -13.02
CA ARG A 146 -6.18 40.98 -12.72
C ARG A 146 -7.69 40.75 -12.62
N SER A 147 -8.17 39.63 -13.17
CA SER A 147 -9.57 39.25 -13.01
C SER A 147 -9.86 38.91 -11.54
N GLY A 148 -11.03 39.32 -11.03
CA GLY A 148 -11.38 39.13 -9.63
C GLY A 148 -12.54 39.99 -9.16
N LYS A 149 -12.92 39.85 -7.89
CA LYS A 149 -13.97 40.67 -7.26
C LYS A 149 -13.36 41.96 -6.72
N TYR A 150 -14.00 43.08 -7.03
CA TYR A 150 -13.59 44.42 -6.63
C TYR A 150 -14.79 45.26 -6.22
N LEU A 151 -14.57 46.24 -5.36
CA LEU A 151 -15.58 47.21 -4.98
C LEU A 151 -15.68 48.26 -6.09
N ILE A 152 -16.86 48.39 -6.70
CA ILE A 152 -17.13 49.31 -7.81
C ILE A 152 -18.06 50.40 -7.32
N GLN A 153 -17.67 51.65 -7.55
CA GLN A 153 -18.46 52.82 -7.18
C GLN A 153 -18.54 53.76 -8.38
N PRO A 154 -19.61 53.70 -9.19
CA PRO A 154 -19.71 54.47 -10.44
C PRO A 154 -19.61 56.00 -10.25
N SER A 155 -20.06 56.51 -9.11
CA SER A 155 -19.88 57.89 -8.68
C SER A 155 -19.96 58.02 -7.16
N GLU A 156 -19.51 59.14 -6.60
CA GLU A 156 -19.53 59.41 -5.15
C GLU A 156 -20.94 59.32 -4.52
N ASN A 157 -21.99 59.65 -5.29
CA ASN A 157 -23.38 59.59 -4.84
C ASN A 157 -24.00 58.18 -4.84
N HIS A 158 -23.32 57.18 -5.40
CA HIS A 158 -23.81 55.80 -5.43
C HIS A 158 -23.09 54.97 -4.36
N GLU A 159 -23.84 54.08 -3.70
CA GLU A 159 -23.26 53.12 -2.78
C GLU A 159 -22.35 52.15 -3.56
N PRO A 160 -21.11 51.91 -3.09
CA PRO A 160 -20.23 50.93 -3.71
C PRO A 160 -20.82 49.52 -3.65
N PHE A 161 -20.68 48.74 -4.71
CA PHE A 161 -21.11 47.35 -4.77
C PHE A 161 -19.97 46.42 -5.16
N LEU A 162 -20.05 45.15 -4.75
CA LEU A 162 -19.07 44.14 -5.12
C LEU A 162 -19.35 43.62 -6.53
N GLY A 163 -18.44 43.87 -7.47
CA GLY A 163 -18.52 43.40 -8.86
C GLY A 163 -17.35 42.49 -9.23
N TYR A 164 -17.55 41.57 -10.19
CA TYR A 164 -16.44 40.81 -10.76
C TYR A 164 -15.90 41.50 -12.01
N CYS A 165 -14.61 41.85 -11.99
CA CYS A 165 -13.90 42.40 -13.12
C CYS A 165 -13.20 41.29 -13.91
N GLU A 166 -13.46 41.25 -15.21
CA GLU A 166 -12.71 40.42 -16.16
C GLU A 166 -11.66 41.30 -16.86
N GLN A 167 -10.39 40.98 -16.61
CA GLN A 167 -9.24 41.76 -17.09
C GLN A 167 -8.38 41.00 -18.10
N SER A 168 -8.51 39.68 -18.19
CA SER A 168 -7.67 38.83 -19.04
C SER A 168 -8.21 38.72 -20.46
N SER A 169 -9.52 38.84 -20.64
CA SER A 169 -10.19 38.64 -21.93
C SER A 169 -10.54 39.97 -22.62
N PHE A 170 -10.51 39.98 -23.95
CA PHE A 170 -11.02 41.09 -24.79
C PHE A 170 -10.52 42.50 -24.39
N GLY A 171 -9.23 42.62 -24.05
CA GLY A 171 -8.61 43.91 -23.68
C GLY A 171 -8.98 44.42 -22.28
N GLY A 172 -9.68 43.61 -21.49
CA GLY A 172 -9.95 43.84 -20.07
C GLY A 172 -10.81 45.07 -19.75
N GLY A 173 -11.12 45.19 -18.46
CA GLY A 173 -11.96 46.25 -17.92
C GLY A 173 -13.46 45.95 -17.97
N TRP A 174 -13.83 44.69 -18.16
CA TRP A 174 -15.22 44.25 -18.23
C TRP A 174 -15.80 44.04 -16.84
N LEU A 175 -16.98 44.60 -16.58
CA LEU A 175 -17.78 44.26 -15.42
C LEU A 175 -18.71 43.11 -15.80
N VAL A 176 -18.60 41.98 -15.11
CA VAL A 176 -19.48 40.82 -15.33
C VAL A 176 -20.76 41.05 -14.54
N PHE A 177 -21.88 41.21 -15.24
CA PHE A 177 -23.20 41.39 -14.63
C PHE A 177 -24.02 40.10 -14.56
N GLN A 178 -23.70 39.10 -15.39
CA GLN A 178 -24.30 37.77 -15.36
C GLN A 178 -23.28 36.72 -15.80
N TYR A 179 -23.23 35.57 -15.13
CA TYR A 179 -22.36 34.44 -15.49
C TYR A 179 -23.12 33.12 -15.41
N ARG A 180 -23.01 32.29 -16.45
CA ARG A 180 -23.53 30.92 -16.49
C ARG A 180 -22.53 29.99 -17.15
N PHE A 181 -22.38 28.79 -16.59
CA PHE A 181 -21.47 27.79 -17.14
C PHE A 181 -21.98 26.35 -17.07
N ASN A 182 -22.85 26.02 -16.11
CA ASN A 182 -23.28 24.63 -15.87
C ASN A 182 -24.76 24.47 -15.43
N GLY A 183 -25.55 25.55 -15.41
CA GLY A 183 -26.95 25.49 -15.01
C GLY A 183 -27.22 25.29 -13.50
N SER A 184 -26.21 25.43 -12.62
CA SER A 184 -26.41 25.24 -11.17
C SER A 184 -27.23 26.33 -10.45
N VAL A 185 -27.50 27.45 -11.11
CA VAL A 185 -28.27 28.56 -10.53
C VAL A 185 -29.60 28.67 -11.27
N ASP A 186 -30.70 28.65 -10.50
CA ASP A 186 -32.04 28.96 -11.02
C ASP A 186 -32.24 30.47 -11.12
N PHE A 187 -32.77 30.91 -12.26
CA PHE A 187 -33.03 32.30 -12.61
C PHE A 187 -34.53 32.64 -12.63
N ASP A 188 -35.41 31.68 -12.33
CA ASP A 188 -36.82 31.97 -12.09
C ASP A 188 -36.98 32.61 -10.70
N ARG A 189 -36.83 33.94 -10.65
CA ARG A 189 -36.85 34.75 -9.42
C ARG A 189 -37.63 36.04 -9.66
N ASN A 190 -38.32 36.52 -8.62
CA ASN A 190 -39.16 37.73 -8.64
C ASN A 190 -38.62 38.81 -7.69
#